data_AF-A0A7D5KEY6-F1
#
_entry.id   AF-A0A7D5KEY6-F1
#
_cell.length_a   1.000
_cell.length_b   1.000
_cell.length_c   1.000
_cell.angle_alpha   90.00
_cell.angle_beta   90.00
_cell.angle_gamma   90.00
#
_symmetry.space_group_name_H-M   'P 1'
#
loop_
_entity.id
_entity.type
_entity.pdbx_description
1 polymer ?
#
loop_
_entity_poly.entity_id
_entity_poly.type
_entity_poly.pdbx_seq_one_letter_code
_entity_poly.pdbx_strand_id
1 'polypeptide(L)'
;MSVGRGRKALLVVAILSISGVALVQAGIVSGPWSPEKGEARIVDPGTDTDEPKAVVDVEIADSYRERYTGLSDHESLESGNGMLFVYDHEQDLTYVMREMNFDIDIIYIGADREITSIHHARAPEPGEDGNDLTYSGRGKWVLEVPRGYTNETGIEVGDEVEIDLESKRTIIGWAGASTGGMAGVASTANSDTATQRAARRATNFDSSKILIAGGP
;
A
#
# COMPACT_ATOMS: atom_id res chain seq x y z
N MET A 1 56.82 0.17 2.54
CA MET A 1 55.86 -0.71 1.83
C MET A 1 54.52 -0.68 2.58
N SER A 2 53.50 0.00 2.05
CA SER A 2 52.13 -0.11 2.56
C SER A 2 51.13 0.12 1.41
N VAL A 3 51.01 -0.85 0.52
CA VAL A 3 50.03 -0.86 -0.60
C VAL A 3 49.04 -2.04 -0.43
N GLY A 4 48.98 -2.66 0.76
CA GLY A 4 48.33 -3.96 0.96
C GLY A 4 46.92 -3.94 1.54
N ARG A 5 46.58 -2.97 2.40
CA ARG A 5 45.29 -2.98 3.13
C ARG A 5 44.19 -2.15 2.47
N GLY A 6 44.53 -0.97 1.95
CA GLY A 6 43.56 -0.07 1.30
C GLY A 6 42.95 -0.67 0.03
N ARG A 7 43.76 -1.28 -0.85
CA ARG A 7 43.27 -1.91 -2.09
C ARG A 7 42.43 -3.16 -1.83
N LYS A 8 42.74 -3.94 -0.77
CA LYS A 8 41.95 -5.11 -0.39
C LYS A 8 40.59 -4.71 0.19
N ALA A 9 40.54 -3.68 1.03
CA ALA A 9 39.28 -3.15 1.54
C ALA A 9 38.40 -2.59 0.42
N LEU A 10 39.00 -1.88 -0.54
CA LEU A 10 38.29 -1.29 -1.68
C LEU A 10 37.75 -2.36 -2.64
N LEU A 11 38.48 -3.45 -2.85
CA LEU A 11 38.01 -4.60 -3.63
C LEU A 11 36.87 -5.37 -2.93
N VAL A 12 36.93 -5.55 -1.61
CA VAL A 12 35.85 -6.20 -0.85
C VAL A 12 34.56 -5.37 -0.90
N VAL A 13 34.66 -4.05 -0.73
CA VAL A 13 33.50 -3.16 -0.85
C VAL A 13 32.93 -3.20 -2.28
N ALA A 14 33.78 -3.14 -3.31
CA ALA A 14 33.32 -3.22 -4.70
C ALA A 14 32.63 -4.56 -5.02
N ILE A 15 33.17 -5.69 -4.53
CA ILE A 15 32.55 -7.01 -4.72
C ILE A 15 31.20 -7.08 -3.98
N LEU A 16 31.11 -6.58 -2.74
CA LEU A 16 29.84 -6.56 -2.00
C LEU A 16 28.79 -5.66 -2.67
N SER A 17 29.19 -4.52 -3.23
CA SER A 17 28.29 -3.64 -3.99
C SER A 17 27.81 -4.29 -5.29
N ILE A 18 28.70 -4.94 -6.05
CA ILE A 18 28.35 -5.63 -7.31
C ILE A 18 27.47 -6.85 -7.02
N SER A 19 27.78 -7.63 -5.98
CA SER A 19 26.96 -8.76 -5.56
C SER A 19 25.59 -8.29 -5.07
N GLY A 20 25.50 -7.19 -4.32
CA GLY A 20 24.22 -6.60 -3.93
C GLY A 20 23.37 -6.18 -5.13
N VAL A 21 23.96 -5.49 -6.11
CA VAL A 21 23.27 -5.08 -7.34
C VAL A 21 22.85 -6.29 -8.18
N ALA A 22 23.70 -7.32 -8.31
CA ALA A 22 23.39 -8.52 -9.05
C ALA A 22 22.23 -9.33 -8.42
N LEU A 23 22.15 -9.37 -7.08
CA LEU A 23 21.05 -10.02 -6.37
C LEU A 23 19.71 -9.28 -6.56
N VAL A 24 19.74 -7.94 -6.63
CA VAL A 24 18.56 -7.12 -6.95
C VAL A 24 18.14 -7.34 -8.41
N GLN A 25 19.08 -7.31 -9.37
CA GLN A 25 18.77 -7.55 -10.78
C GLN A 25 18.29 -8.99 -11.06
N ALA A 26 18.74 -9.96 -10.26
CA ALA A 26 18.31 -11.34 -10.35
C ALA A 26 16.97 -11.62 -9.64
N GLY A 27 16.36 -10.61 -8.99
CA GLY A 27 15.10 -10.78 -8.24
C GLY A 27 15.22 -11.60 -6.94
N ILE A 28 16.45 -11.83 -6.46
CA ILE A 28 16.71 -12.63 -5.25
C ILE A 28 16.53 -11.77 -3.99
N VAL A 29 16.71 -10.45 -4.10
CA VAL A 29 16.51 -9.49 -3.03
C VAL A 29 15.73 -8.30 -3.58
N SER A 30 14.58 -7.99 -2.98
CA SER A 30 13.88 -6.73 -3.22
C SER A 30 14.69 -5.58 -2.64
N GLY A 31 14.92 -4.54 -3.44
CA GLY A 31 15.60 -3.34 -2.96
C GLY A 31 14.71 -2.58 -1.96
N PRO A 32 15.27 -1.64 -1.16
CA PRO A 32 14.50 -0.76 -0.28
C PRO A 32 13.55 0.22 -1.01
N TRP A 33 13.35 0.02 -2.31
CA TRP A 33 12.55 0.82 -3.23
C TRP A 33 11.50 -0.02 -3.96
N SER A 34 11.33 -1.30 -3.59
CA SER A 34 10.28 -2.14 -4.17
C SER A 34 8.94 -1.81 -3.52
N PRO A 35 7.85 -1.70 -4.29
CA PRO A 35 6.52 -1.49 -3.74
C PRO A 35 6.17 -2.63 -2.77
N GLU A 36 5.48 -2.29 -1.69
CA GLU A 36 4.93 -3.29 -0.79
C GLU A 36 3.85 -4.09 -1.53
N LYS A 37 3.82 -5.41 -1.32
CA LYS A 37 2.87 -6.32 -1.97
C LYS A 37 1.97 -7.01 -0.97
N GLY A 38 0.81 -7.46 -1.44
CA GLY A 38 -0.14 -8.25 -0.68
C GLY A 38 -1.09 -9.01 -1.58
N GLU A 39 -2.09 -9.64 -0.97
CA GLU A 39 -3.15 -10.36 -1.65
C GLU A 39 -4.51 -9.87 -1.12
N ALA A 40 -5.47 -9.66 -2.02
CA ALA A 40 -6.87 -9.40 -1.70
C ALA A 40 -7.74 -10.55 -2.24
N ARG A 41 -8.44 -11.25 -1.35
CA ARG A 41 -9.37 -12.34 -1.69
C ARG A 41 -10.78 -11.84 -1.50
N ILE A 42 -11.61 -11.95 -2.53
CA ILE A 42 -13.01 -11.50 -2.49
C ILE A 42 -13.91 -12.71 -2.32
N VAL A 43 -14.78 -12.69 -1.32
CA VAL A 43 -15.64 -13.82 -0.94
C VAL A 43 -17.11 -13.41 -0.88
N ASP A 44 -18.00 -14.34 -1.22
CA ASP A 44 -19.44 -14.16 -1.07
C ASP A 44 -19.88 -14.63 0.34
N PRO A 45 -20.30 -13.72 1.24
CA PRO A 45 -20.73 -14.11 2.58
C PRO A 45 -22.03 -14.91 2.60
N GLY A 46 -22.78 -14.94 1.49
CA GLY A 46 -24.03 -15.70 1.34
C GLY A 46 -23.83 -17.16 0.96
N THR A 47 -22.58 -17.60 0.76
CA THR A 47 -22.26 -18.96 0.30
C THR A 47 -21.53 -19.76 1.38
N ASP A 48 -21.82 -21.08 1.44
CA ASP A 48 -21.13 -22.01 2.36
C ASP A 48 -19.79 -22.52 1.76
N THR A 49 -19.23 -21.87 0.74
CA THR A 49 -17.97 -22.28 0.11
C THR A 49 -16.80 -21.42 0.60
N ASP A 50 -15.66 -22.05 0.87
CA ASP A 50 -14.41 -21.36 1.18
C ASP A 50 -13.68 -20.87 -0.11
N GLU A 51 -14.29 -21.04 -1.29
CA GLU A 51 -13.72 -20.62 -2.56
C GLU A 51 -14.00 -19.13 -2.83
N PRO A 52 -12.97 -18.28 -2.99
CA PRO A 52 -13.16 -16.87 -3.28
C PRO A 52 -13.68 -16.67 -4.71
N LYS A 53 -14.49 -15.64 -4.93
CA LYS A 53 -14.88 -15.18 -6.27
C LYS A 53 -13.67 -14.75 -7.08
N ALA A 54 -12.68 -14.16 -6.41
CA ALA A 54 -11.46 -13.65 -7.02
C ALA A 54 -10.32 -13.57 -6.02
N VAL A 55 -9.09 -13.68 -6.53
CA VAL A 55 -7.86 -13.40 -5.81
C VAL A 55 -7.07 -12.40 -6.65
N VAL A 56 -6.63 -11.31 -6.01
CA VAL A 56 -5.91 -10.22 -6.64
C VAL A 56 -4.57 -10.02 -5.93
N ASP A 57 -3.48 -10.14 -6.68
CA ASP A 57 -2.15 -9.72 -6.24
C ASP A 57 -2.09 -8.19 -6.26
N VAL A 58 -1.80 -7.55 -5.13
CA VAL A 58 -1.88 -6.09 -5.00
C VAL A 58 -0.53 -5.44 -4.71
N GLU A 59 -0.27 -4.33 -5.38
CA GLU A 59 0.69 -3.32 -4.91
C GLU A 59 0.02 -2.42 -3.88
N ILE A 60 0.70 -2.14 -2.77
CA ILE A 60 0.13 -1.39 -1.65
C ILE A 60 0.53 0.08 -1.75
N ALA A 61 -0.47 0.97 -1.76
CA ALA A 61 -0.31 2.40 -1.67
C ALA A 61 -0.75 2.91 -0.28
N ASP A 62 0.20 3.05 0.64
CA ASP A 62 -0.07 3.50 2.02
C ASP A 62 0.44 4.92 2.29
N SER A 63 1.50 5.39 1.63
CA SER A 63 1.91 6.79 1.79
C SER A 63 1.05 7.73 0.96
N TYR A 64 0.90 8.98 1.39
CA TYR A 64 0.22 10.02 0.60
C TYR A 64 0.75 10.11 -0.83
N ARG A 65 2.07 9.94 -1.03
CA ARG A 65 2.68 10.01 -2.35
C ARG A 65 2.30 8.82 -3.22
N GLU A 66 2.39 7.60 -2.69
CA GLU A 66 1.97 6.40 -3.42
C GLU A 66 0.50 6.48 -3.77
N ARG A 67 -0.35 6.88 -2.81
CA ARG A 67 -1.76 7.08 -3.06
C ARG A 67 -1.96 8.14 -4.13
N TYR A 68 -1.36 9.33 -4.00
CA TYR A 68 -1.51 10.41 -4.99
C TYR A 68 -1.10 10.01 -6.40
N THR A 69 -0.02 9.24 -6.56
CA THR A 69 0.40 8.74 -7.88
C THR A 69 -0.55 7.66 -8.39
N GLY A 70 -0.88 6.67 -7.57
CA GLY A 70 -1.74 5.54 -7.95
C GLY A 70 -1.22 4.80 -9.18
N LEU A 71 -2.13 4.43 -10.07
CA LEU A 71 -1.82 3.74 -11.32
C LEU A 71 -1.36 4.65 -12.47
N SER A 72 -1.28 5.98 -12.31
CA SER A 72 -0.95 6.91 -13.40
C SER A 72 0.44 6.69 -14.01
N ASP A 73 1.39 6.17 -13.24
CA ASP A 73 2.74 5.83 -13.73
C ASP A 73 2.81 4.45 -14.42
N HIS A 74 1.67 3.74 -14.56
CA HIS A 74 1.59 2.44 -15.19
C HIS A 74 1.13 2.55 -16.65
N GLU A 75 1.66 1.68 -17.52
CA GLU A 75 1.22 1.57 -18.91
C GLU A 75 0.02 0.62 -19.06
N SER A 76 -0.12 -0.34 -18.15
CA SER A 76 -1.18 -1.35 -18.15
C SER A 76 -1.32 -2.00 -16.77
N LEU A 77 -2.46 -2.68 -16.55
CA LEU A 77 -2.69 -3.54 -15.39
C LEU A 77 -3.15 -4.92 -15.87
N GLU A 78 -2.42 -5.96 -15.48
CA GLU A 78 -2.74 -7.34 -15.87
C GLU A 78 -3.91 -7.90 -15.06
N SER A 79 -4.71 -8.80 -15.66
CA SER A 79 -5.79 -9.48 -14.94
C SER A 79 -5.24 -10.28 -13.75
N GLY A 80 -5.94 -10.23 -12.62
CA GLY A 80 -5.48 -10.80 -11.36
C GLY A 80 -4.47 -9.93 -10.59
N ASN A 81 -4.07 -8.78 -11.13
CA ASN A 81 -3.28 -7.80 -10.40
C ASN A 81 -4.11 -6.54 -10.11
N GLY A 82 -3.72 -5.81 -9.06
CA GLY A 82 -4.38 -4.57 -8.67
C GLY A 82 -3.49 -3.67 -7.84
N MET A 83 -4.06 -2.53 -7.44
CA MET A 83 -3.46 -1.63 -6.46
C MET A 83 -4.41 -1.45 -5.28
N LEU A 84 -3.91 -1.67 -4.07
CA LEU A 84 -4.66 -1.52 -2.83
C LEU A 84 -4.20 -0.25 -2.10
N PHE A 85 -5.12 0.68 -1.96
CA PHE A 85 -4.93 1.90 -1.20
C PHE A 85 -5.44 1.67 0.23
N VAL A 86 -4.58 1.87 1.21
CA VAL A 86 -4.88 1.64 2.63
C VAL A 86 -5.10 2.98 3.31
N TYR A 87 -6.12 3.13 4.16
CA TYR A 87 -6.32 4.34 4.97
C TYR A 87 -6.43 3.98 6.46
N ASP A 88 -6.04 4.93 7.33
CA ASP A 88 -6.05 4.73 8.79
C ASP A 88 -7.46 4.45 9.35
N HIS A 89 -8.47 5.08 8.74
CA HIS A 89 -9.87 4.97 9.10
C HIS A 89 -10.76 5.08 7.86
N GLU A 90 -11.95 4.52 7.97
CA GLU A 90 -12.99 4.64 6.96
C GLU A 90 -13.44 6.09 6.83
N GLN A 91 -13.51 6.58 5.60
CA GLN A 91 -13.87 7.96 5.29
C GLN A 91 -14.48 8.06 3.89
N ASP A 92 -15.04 9.23 3.57
CA ASP A 92 -15.43 9.55 2.19
C ASP A 92 -14.17 9.86 1.39
N LEU A 93 -14.03 9.19 0.25
CA LEU A 93 -12.87 9.22 -0.63
C LEU A 93 -13.32 9.55 -2.05
N THR A 94 -12.47 10.24 -2.82
CA THR A 94 -12.72 10.56 -4.22
C THR A 94 -11.50 10.26 -5.07
N TYR A 95 -11.66 9.35 -6.02
CA TYR A 95 -10.63 9.00 -6.98
C TYR A 95 -10.86 9.76 -8.29
N VAL A 96 -9.77 10.13 -8.94
CA VAL A 96 -9.78 10.75 -10.28
C VAL A 96 -9.00 9.88 -11.24
N MET A 97 -9.34 9.92 -12.53
CA MET A 97 -8.59 9.19 -13.59
C MET A 97 -7.50 10.06 -14.21
N ARG A 98 -6.82 10.88 -13.40
CA ARG A 98 -5.86 11.88 -13.88
C ARG A 98 -4.68 11.21 -14.57
N GLU A 99 -4.40 11.64 -15.79
CA GLU A 99 -3.29 11.14 -16.61
C GLU A 99 -3.24 9.60 -16.72
N MET A 100 -4.38 8.93 -16.58
CA MET A 100 -4.46 7.48 -16.70
C MET A 100 -4.40 7.03 -18.16
N ASN A 101 -3.71 5.92 -18.41
CA ASN A 101 -3.57 5.36 -19.75
C ASN A 101 -4.58 4.25 -20.08
N PHE A 102 -5.29 3.75 -19.07
CA PHE A 102 -6.20 2.61 -19.21
C PHE A 102 -7.37 2.69 -18.24
N ASP A 103 -8.42 1.98 -18.59
CA ASP A 103 -9.64 1.90 -17.80
C ASP A 103 -9.47 0.97 -16.59
N ILE A 104 -10.13 1.26 -15.47
CA ILE A 104 -10.10 0.44 -14.24
C ILE A 104 -11.49 0.29 -13.62
N ASP A 105 -11.66 -0.74 -12.80
CA ASP A 105 -12.71 -0.76 -11.78
C ASP A 105 -12.14 -0.22 -10.47
N ILE A 106 -12.92 0.61 -9.78
CA ILE A 106 -12.58 1.20 -8.47
C ILE A 106 -13.54 0.63 -7.44
N ILE A 107 -13.01 -0.15 -6.51
CA ILE A 107 -13.78 -0.90 -5.51
C ILE A 107 -13.51 -0.29 -4.13
N TYR A 108 -14.51 0.31 -3.51
CA TYR A 108 -14.43 0.85 -2.16
C TYR A 108 -14.79 -0.22 -1.14
N ILE A 109 -13.97 -0.34 -0.08
CA ILE A 109 -14.09 -1.38 0.94
C ILE A 109 -14.17 -0.71 2.32
N GLY A 110 -15.21 -1.01 3.09
CA GLY A 110 -15.50 -0.49 4.43
C GLY A 110 -14.53 -1.01 5.50
N ALA A 111 -14.58 -0.44 6.72
CA ALA A 111 -13.72 -0.91 7.82
C ALA A 111 -14.03 -2.33 8.30
N ASP A 112 -15.25 -2.80 8.05
CA ASP A 112 -15.75 -4.15 8.25
C ASP A 112 -15.33 -5.13 7.14
N ARG A 113 -14.62 -4.65 6.11
CA ARG A 113 -14.18 -5.40 4.92
C ARG A 113 -15.28 -5.67 3.89
N GLU A 114 -16.45 -5.06 4.02
CA GLU A 114 -17.51 -5.17 3.02
C GLU A 114 -17.24 -4.21 1.84
N ILE A 115 -17.48 -4.64 0.61
CA ILE A 115 -17.48 -3.76 -0.56
C ILE A 115 -18.68 -2.81 -0.47
N THR A 116 -18.42 -1.51 -0.37
CA THR A 116 -19.44 -0.48 -0.20
C THR A 116 -19.91 0.11 -1.52
N SER A 117 -19.04 0.15 -2.53
CA SER A 117 -19.36 0.63 -3.87
C SER A 117 -18.32 0.19 -4.90
N ILE A 118 -18.77 0.04 -6.14
CA ILE A 118 -17.93 -0.31 -7.29
C ILE A 118 -18.21 0.72 -8.38
N HIS A 119 -17.16 1.24 -9.02
CA HIS A 119 -17.26 2.13 -10.17
C HIS A 119 -16.44 1.58 -11.34
N HIS A 120 -16.99 1.64 -12.55
CA HIS A 120 -16.26 1.32 -13.77
C HIS A 120 -15.74 2.61 -14.39
N ALA A 121 -14.47 2.93 -14.16
CA ALA A 121 -13.84 4.17 -14.56
C ALA A 121 -13.16 4.05 -15.93
N ARG A 122 -13.45 4.99 -16.83
CA ARG A 122 -12.77 5.08 -18.13
C ARG A 122 -11.50 5.91 -18.03
N ALA A 123 -10.52 5.63 -18.86
CA ALA A 123 -9.40 6.51 -19.09
C ALA A 123 -9.87 7.85 -19.73
N PRO A 124 -9.09 8.94 -19.57
CA PRO A 124 -9.30 10.19 -20.28
C PRO A 124 -9.29 10.01 -21.79
N GLU A 125 -10.17 10.73 -22.49
CA GLU A 125 -10.16 10.79 -23.95
C GLU A 125 -9.06 11.75 -24.46
N PRO A 126 -8.66 11.69 -25.74
CA PRO A 126 -7.71 12.65 -26.30
C PRO A 126 -8.14 14.11 -26.08
N GLY A 127 -7.34 14.85 -25.32
CA GLY A 127 -7.63 16.26 -24.95
C GLY A 127 -8.25 16.43 -23.57
N GLU A 128 -8.52 15.35 -22.84
CA GLU A 128 -8.86 15.35 -21.42
C GLU A 128 -7.63 15.03 -20.57
N ASP A 129 -7.51 15.64 -19.40
CA ASP A 129 -6.48 15.32 -18.41
C ASP A 129 -6.96 14.32 -17.34
N GLY A 130 -8.26 14.03 -17.31
CA GLY A 130 -8.89 13.11 -16.36
C GLY A 130 -9.25 13.70 -15.00
N ASN A 131 -8.96 14.99 -14.74
CA ASN A 131 -9.24 15.61 -13.43
C ASN A 131 -10.73 15.71 -13.11
N ASP A 132 -11.57 15.81 -14.13
CA ASP A 132 -13.04 15.87 -13.98
C ASP A 132 -13.70 14.48 -13.88
N LEU A 133 -12.95 13.41 -14.16
CA LEU A 133 -13.43 12.02 -14.07
C LEU A 133 -13.34 11.54 -12.62
N THR A 134 -14.33 11.96 -11.83
CA THR A 134 -14.37 11.72 -10.38
C THR A 134 -15.30 10.57 -10.01
N TYR A 135 -14.82 9.71 -9.12
CA TYR A 135 -15.55 8.56 -8.60
C TYR A 135 -15.46 8.61 -7.09
N SER A 136 -16.60 8.76 -6.40
CA SER A 136 -16.62 8.89 -4.93
C SER A 136 -17.26 7.67 -4.29
N GLY A 137 -16.73 7.32 -3.11
CA GLY A 137 -17.22 6.21 -2.31
C GLY A 137 -16.74 6.35 -0.87
N ARG A 138 -17.28 5.49 0.00
CA ARG A 138 -16.90 5.46 1.40
C ARG A 138 -16.10 4.20 1.68
N GLY A 139 -14.89 4.33 2.17
CA GLY A 139 -14.03 3.17 2.38
C GLY A 139 -12.88 3.46 3.34
N LYS A 140 -12.38 2.39 3.93
CA LYS A 140 -11.07 2.34 4.60
C LYS A 140 -10.01 1.81 3.64
N TRP A 141 -10.40 1.01 2.68
CA TRP A 141 -9.54 0.57 1.59
C TRP A 141 -10.20 0.88 0.24
N VAL A 142 -9.37 1.03 -0.78
CA VAL A 142 -9.81 1.09 -2.17
C VAL A 142 -8.96 0.12 -2.96
N LEU A 143 -9.58 -0.74 -3.75
CA LEU A 143 -8.93 -1.69 -4.64
C LEU A 143 -9.19 -1.27 -6.09
N GLU A 144 -8.12 -1.00 -6.83
CA GLU A 144 -8.15 -0.76 -8.28
C GLU A 144 -7.74 -2.03 -9.02
N VAL A 145 -8.57 -2.46 -9.98
CA VAL A 145 -8.35 -3.65 -10.83
C VAL A 145 -8.67 -3.30 -12.30
N PRO A 146 -8.27 -4.13 -13.28
CA PRO A 146 -8.62 -3.87 -14.68
C PRO A 146 -10.12 -3.70 -14.87
N ARG A 147 -10.51 -2.80 -15.77
CA ARG A 147 -11.95 -2.55 -15.99
C ARG A 147 -12.69 -3.80 -16.44
N GLY A 148 -13.85 -4.02 -15.84
CA GLY A 148 -14.71 -5.17 -16.12
C GLY A 148 -14.34 -6.42 -15.31
N TYR A 149 -13.23 -6.40 -14.57
CA TYR A 149 -12.80 -7.53 -13.73
C TYR A 149 -13.90 -7.92 -12.74
N THR A 150 -14.59 -6.95 -12.14
CA THR A 150 -15.70 -7.21 -11.22
C THR A 150 -16.86 -7.91 -11.91
N ASN A 151 -17.16 -7.57 -13.17
CA ASN A 151 -18.20 -8.24 -13.94
C ASN A 151 -17.81 -9.68 -14.31
N GLU A 152 -16.55 -9.89 -14.70
CA GLU A 152 -16.03 -11.20 -15.11
C GLU A 152 -15.99 -12.20 -13.95
N THR A 153 -15.72 -11.72 -12.75
CA THR A 153 -15.58 -12.54 -11.53
C THR A 153 -16.86 -12.58 -10.68
N GLY A 154 -17.87 -11.78 -11.02
CA GLY A 154 -19.13 -11.71 -10.26
C GLY A 154 -18.99 -11.03 -8.89
N ILE A 155 -17.99 -10.16 -8.73
CA ILE A 155 -17.81 -9.32 -7.55
C ILE A 155 -18.90 -8.27 -7.51
N GLU A 156 -19.56 -8.13 -6.37
CA GLU A 156 -20.69 -7.24 -6.16
C GLU A 156 -20.55 -6.46 -4.84
N VAL A 157 -21.32 -5.38 -4.71
CA VAL A 157 -21.47 -4.65 -3.44
C VAL A 157 -22.06 -5.61 -2.39
N GLY A 158 -21.47 -5.63 -1.20
CA GLY A 158 -21.82 -6.56 -0.12
C GLY A 158 -20.90 -7.78 -0.01
N ASP A 159 -20.06 -8.05 -1.01
CA ASP A 159 -19.01 -9.07 -0.87
C ASP A 159 -17.98 -8.64 0.18
N GLU A 160 -17.33 -9.60 0.83
CA GLU A 160 -16.27 -9.34 1.80
C GLU A 160 -14.88 -9.47 1.17
N VAL A 161 -13.93 -8.67 1.63
CA VAL A 161 -12.54 -8.67 1.15
C VAL A 161 -11.57 -9.05 2.26
N GLU A 162 -10.95 -10.22 2.13
CA GLU A 162 -9.86 -10.65 2.98
C GLU A 162 -8.54 -10.09 2.46
N ILE A 163 -7.87 -9.27 3.28
CA ILE A 163 -6.63 -8.59 2.90
C ILE A 163 -5.47 -9.19 3.69
N ASP A 164 -4.50 -9.78 2.99
CA ASP A 164 -3.21 -10.21 3.53
C ASP A 164 -2.10 -9.27 3.03
N LEU A 165 -1.49 -8.52 3.94
CA LEU A 165 -0.40 -7.59 3.62
C LEU A 165 0.92 -8.28 3.99
N GLU A 166 1.78 -8.54 3.01
CA GLU A 166 3.03 -9.28 3.26
C GLU A 166 4.04 -8.48 4.11
N SER A 167 3.80 -7.20 4.37
CA SER A 167 4.71 -6.29 5.06
C SER A 167 4.48 -6.20 6.58
N LYS A 168 4.55 -7.32 7.33
CA LYS A 168 4.88 -7.31 8.79
C LYS A 168 5.21 -8.64 9.49
N ARG A 169 5.54 -9.73 8.78
CA ARG A 169 5.92 -11.03 9.40
C ARG A 169 7.41 -11.41 9.31
N THR A 170 8.32 -10.44 9.20
CA THR A 170 9.77 -10.70 9.31
C THR A 170 10.46 -9.77 10.31
N ILE A 171 10.03 -9.76 11.57
CA ILE A 171 10.96 -9.44 12.69
C ILE A 171 10.60 -10.20 13.98
N ILE A 172 10.84 -11.51 14.05
CA ILE A 172 11.15 -12.19 15.32
C ILE A 172 12.08 -13.38 15.07
N GLY A 173 13.28 -13.42 15.69
CA GLY A 173 14.03 -14.69 15.84
C GLY A 173 15.56 -14.62 15.97
N TRP A 174 16.04 -14.50 17.22
CA TRP A 174 17.36 -14.92 17.76
C TRP A 174 18.57 -13.96 17.77
N ALA A 175 18.94 -13.55 18.98
CA ALA A 175 20.23 -13.93 19.58
C ALA A 175 20.19 -13.92 21.13
N GLY A 176 20.36 -15.09 21.75
CA GLY A 176 21.16 -15.26 22.97
C GLY A 176 20.46 -15.24 24.33
N ALA A 177 20.39 -16.42 24.97
CA ALA A 177 19.87 -16.68 26.31
C ALA A 177 20.89 -16.45 27.46
N SER A 178 20.35 -16.46 28.69
CA SER A 178 20.99 -16.56 30.03
C SER A 178 21.66 -15.27 30.55
N THR A 179 21.28 -14.69 31.69
CA THR A 179 21.41 -15.30 33.04
C THR A 179 20.68 -14.45 34.09
N GLY A 180 19.84 -15.08 34.92
CA GLY A 180 19.68 -14.80 36.36
C GLY A 180 18.99 -13.50 36.85
N GLY A 181 18.15 -13.63 37.88
CA GLY A 181 17.97 -12.57 38.87
C GLY A 181 16.53 -12.27 39.26
N MET A 182 16.19 -12.67 40.48
CA MET A 182 14.93 -12.41 41.18
C MET A 182 14.77 -10.94 41.59
N ALA A 183 13.51 -10.58 41.92
CA ALA A 183 13.06 -9.58 42.90
C ALA A 183 12.97 -8.09 42.50
N GLY A 184 11.74 -7.56 42.63
CA GLY A 184 11.44 -6.60 43.69
C GLY A 184 11.41 -5.10 43.36
N VAL A 185 10.30 -4.49 43.79
CA VAL A 185 10.15 -3.11 44.31
C VAL A 185 9.93 -1.96 43.33
N ALA A 186 8.85 -1.24 43.65
CA ALA A 186 8.38 0.01 43.08
C ALA A 186 9.34 1.19 43.27
N SER A 187 9.25 2.19 42.38
CA SER A 187 9.57 3.57 42.72
C SER A 187 8.70 4.53 41.91
N THR A 188 7.96 5.34 42.66
CA THR A 188 7.18 6.52 42.28
C THR A 188 8.06 7.66 41.77
N ALA A 189 7.51 8.49 40.87
CA ALA A 189 7.56 9.97 40.82
C ALA A 189 7.60 10.46 39.36
N ASN A 190 6.53 11.10 38.86
CA ASN A 190 6.29 12.56 38.84
C ASN A 190 7.16 13.25 37.75
N SER A 191 6.73 14.18 36.92
CA SER A 191 5.48 14.92 36.68
C SER A 191 5.83 15.99 35.64
N ASP A 192 4.85 16.37 34.81
CA ASP A 192 4.75 17.70 34.18
C ASP A 192 5.84 18.05 33.13
N THR A 193 5.62 18.89 32.12
CA THR A 193 4.51 19.75 31.74
C THR A 193 4.66 20.03 30.25
N ALA A 194 3.53 20.25 29.57
CA ALA A 194 3.34 21.36 28.64
C ALA A 194 4.58 21.92 27.92
N THR A 195 5.07 21.26 26.87
CA THR A 195 5.71 21.92 25.71
C THR A 195 5.65 20.96 24.53
N GLN A 196 4.48 20.87 23.89
CA GLN A 196 4.34 20.69 22.44
C GLN A 196 2.93 21.12 21.99
N ARG A 197 2.43 22.20 22.60
CA ARG A 197 1.43 23.11 22.00
C ARG A 197 2.20 24.22 21.31
N ALA A 198 2.77 23.94 20.14
CA ALA A 198 3.34 24.95 19.25
C ALA A 198 3.56 24.40 17.83
N ALA A 199 2.52 23.83 17.23
CA ALA A 199 2.41 23.65 15.77
C ALA A 199 0.93 23.46 15.36
N ARG A 200 0.03 24.26 15.93
CA ARG A 200 -1.32 24.47 15.41
C ARG A 200 -1.40 25.90 14.90
N ARG A 201 -0.90 26.14 13.68
CA ARG A 201 -1.37 27.21 12.77
C ARG A 201 -0.68 27.12 11.41
N ALA A 202 -1.16 26.21 10.58
CA ALA A 202 -1.13 26.38 9.13
C ALA A 202 -2.29 25.55 8.56
N THR A 203 -3.19 26.26 7.87
CA THR A 203 -4.24 25.75 6.97
C THR A 203 -5.26 24.76 7.57
N ASN A 204 -6.44 25.29 7.90
CA ASN A 204 -7.69 24.54 7.73
C ASN A 204 -7.80 24.19 6.23
N PHE A 205 -7.24 23.05 5.85
CA PHE A 205 -7.59 22.34 4.63
C PHE A 205 -8.78 21.44 5.02
N ASP A 206 -9.88 21.57 4.29
CA ASP A 206 -11.01 20.69 4.46
C ASP A 206 -10.60 19.29 3.96
N SER A 207 -10.15 18.43 4.87
CA SER A 207 -9.65 17.08 4.57
C SER A 207 -10.73 16.11 4.10
N SER A 208 -11.97 16.56 3.91
CA SER A 208 -13.10 15.73 3.47
C SER A 208 -13.11 15.42 1.96
N LYS A 209 -12.08 15.82 1.21
CA LYS A 209 -11.87 15.47 -0.20
C LYS A 209 -10.41 15.13 -0.46
N ILE A 210 -10.04 13.87 -0.29
CA ILE A 210 -8.76 13.38 -0.81
C ILE A 210 -9.00 13.04 -2.28
N LEU A 211 -8.39 13.81 -3.19
CA LEU A 211 -8.37 13.57 -4.64
C LEU A 211 -7.10 12.80 -4.99
N ILE A 212 -7.26 11.57 -5.45
CA ILE A 212 -6.18 10.60 -5.71
C ILE A 212 -6.02 10.33 -7.22
N ALA A 213 -4.76 10.29 -7.69
CA ALA A 213 -4.17 9.94 -9.02
C ALA A 213 -3.50 11.13 -9.77
N GLY A 214 -2.29 10.94 -10.34
CA GLY A 214 -1.62 11.72 -11.41
C GLY A 214 -0.65 12.88 -11.03
N GLY A 215 0.58 12.88 -11.52
CA GLY A 215 1.72 13.75 -11.11
C GLY A 215 1.66 15.24 -11.52
N PRO A 216 2.75 16.00 -11.28
CA PRO A 216 2.89 17.41 -11.69
C PRO A 216 3.31 17.62 -13.14
#